data_AF-A0AA88XLT8-F1
#
_entry.id   AF-A0AA88XLT8-F1
#
_cell.length_a   1.000
_cell.length_b   1.000
_cell.length_c   1.000
_cell.angle_alpha   90.00
_cell.angle_beta   90.00
_cell.angle_gamma   90.00
#
_symmetry.space_group_name_H-M   'P 1'
#
loop_
_entity.id
_entity.type
_entity.pdbx_description
1 polymer ?
#
loop_
_entity_poly.entity_id
_entity_poly.type
_entity_poly.pdbx_seq_one_letter_code
_entity_poly.pdbx_strand_id
1 'polypeptide(L)'
;MPASVRRANSSRSPPKVKRTRSVRRNNSFNLLARPSRPGDRLTVEVLHALTPYNDDVDEVSEAARALLLNTVKLEPHVREIFFPEEEKDEVVDEVDWRGFPLDRLATALVSQCIATEKDEYKFHQMIDSQALDIVLNEIYNSLQWKKLGFCLYALKYPDVVRDDKLGVCLRDFMEDNGHVWAEKLLSYIMEPRWTSLWMHKIVRGQSTDQDYNREMNALFVKLHLLDPQVVIPAYQFLLNQRALPAVTLELATRNYLGGALDHILLSLEVQAAIQHESIPLNVSRISLSDIEVFYGVEVDEFIVTECRNIGVWSNKRPENSRVSKAKDRCSIM
;
A
#
# COMPACT_ATOMS: atom_id res chain seq x y z
N MET A 1 6.35 105.05 23.42
CA MET A 1 6.72 105.72 22.15
C MET A 1 8.24 105.62 21.98
N PRO A 2 8.80 105.45 20.76
CA PRO A 2 8.15 105.14 19.49
C PRO A 2 7.72 103.64 19.48
N ALA A 3 8.02 102.67 18.60
CA ALA A 3 8.80 102.59 17.35
C ALA A 3 8.38 101.36 16.50
N SER A 4 8.99 101.18 15.32
CA SER A 4 8.81 100.03 14.41
C SER A 4 9.99 99.97 13.41
N VAL A 5 9.85 99.19 12.31
CA VAL A 5 10.69 99.09 11.08
C VAL A 5 11.81 98.02 11.10
N ARG A 6 11.97 97.12 10.09
CA ARG A 6 11.07 96.66 8.98
C ARG A 6 11.57 95.31 8.39
N ARG A 7 10.60 94.50 7.92
CA ARG A 7 10.58 93.64 6.71
C ARG A 7 11.86 92.98 6.15
N ALA A 8 11.71 91.70 5.79
CA ALA A 8 11.92 91.25 4.41
C ALA A 8 10.84 90.22 4.02
N ASN A 9 10.29 90.31 2.80
CA ASN A 9 9.42 89.29 2.21
C ASN A 9 10.21 88.50 1.15
N SER A 10 10.04 87.18 1.11
CA SER A 10 10.25 86.38 -0.09
C SER A 10 9.00 85.51 -0.34
N SER A 11 8.74 85.14 -1.59
CA SER A 11 7.39 84.76 -2.04
C SER A 11 7.36 83.53 -2.95
N ARG A 12 6.15 82.96 -3.09
CA ARG A 12 5.66 82.01 -4.12
C ARG A 12 5.67 80.51 -3.79
N SER A 13 4.53 80.10 -3.22
CA SER A 13 3.60 79.04 -3.70
C SER A 13 4.06 77.56 -3.79
N PRO A 14 3.21 76.60 -3.37
CA PRO A 14 3.56 75.18 -3.25
C PRO A 14 3.31 74.36 -4.54
N PRO A 15 3.97 73.19 -4.69
CA PRO A 15 3.65 72.21 -5.72
C PRO A 15 2.30 71.50 -5.45
N LYS A 16 1.54 71.23 -6.51
CA LYS A 16 0.32 70.41 -6.46
C LYS A 16 0.62 68.97 -6.90
N VAL A 17 0.23 67.99 -6.09
CA VAL A 17 0.04 66.59 -6.53
C VAL A 17 -1.36 66.12 -6.09
N LYS A 18 -1.92 65.13 -6.78
CA LYS A 18 -3.37 64.89 -6.86
C LYS A 18 -3.96 64.20 -5.61
N ARG A 19 -5.21 64.56 -5.27
CA ARG A 19 -6.10 63.79 -4.38
C ARG A 19 -6.42 62.42 -5.00
N THR A 20 -6.54 61.37 -4.17
CA THR A 20 -7.81 60.61 -4.05
C THR A 20 -7.89 59.70 -2.80
N ARG A 21 -9.04 59.77 -2.13
CA ARG A 21 -9.78 58.73 -1.40
C ARG A 21 -9.04 57.66 -0.57
N SER A 22 -9.27 57.73 0.74
CA SER A 22 -9.33 56.58 1.64
C SER A 22 -10.30 55.49 1.16
N VAL A 23 -9.90 54.22 1.27
CA VAL A 23 -10.79 53.04 1.19
C VAL A 23 -10.52 52.12 2.39
N ARG A 24 -11.52 51.32 2.75
CA ARG A 24 -11.64 50.54 4.00
C ARG A 24 -10.55 49.49 4.20
N ARG A 25 -10.43 49.03 5.46
CA ARG A 25 -9.86 47.71 5.83
C ARG A 25 -10.44 46.62 4.92
N ASN A 26 -9.58 45.81 4.32
CA ASN A 26 -9.88 44.45 3.88
C ASN A 26 -8.91 43.51 4.62
N ASN A 27 -9.39 42.32 4.99
CA ASN A 27 -8.53 41.25 5.48
C ASN A 27 -7.95 40.46 4.29
N SER A 28 -6.66 40.20 4.34
CA SER A 28 -5.92 39.21 3.54
C SER A 28 -4.80 38.71 4.47
N PHE A 29 -4.95 37.58 5.17
CA PHE A 29 -5.08 36.22 4.62
C PHE A 29 -3.97 35.92 3.61
N ASN A 30 -3.01 35.11 4.07
CA ASN A 30 -1.92 34.39 3.40
C ASN A 30 -1.23 35.06 2.18
N LEU A 31 0.08 35.28 2.29
CA LEU A 31 1.05 34.95 1.23
C LEU A 31 2.50 34.96 1.79
N LEU A 32 3.28 33.93 1.41
CA LEU A 32 4.75 33.89 1.40
C LEU A 32 5.51 33.99 2.73
N ALA A 33 5.22 33.09 3.66
CA ALA A 33 6.33 32.41 4.33
C ALA A 33 6.98 31.47 3.28
N ARG A 34 8.27 31.63 2.98
CA ARG A 34 9.00 30.68 2.12
C ARG A 34 9.17 29.34 2.85
N PRO A 35 9.30 28.21 2.13
CA PRO A 35 9.83 26.99 2.71
C PRO A 35 11.15 27.28 3.44
N SER A 36 11.23 26.84 4.69
CA SER A 36 12.48 26.57 5.38
C SER A 36 13.22 25.43 4.66
N ARG A 37 14.51 25.22 4.96
CA ARG A 37 15.32 24.16 4.33
C ARG A 37 14.72 22.77 4.66
N PRO A 38 14.98 21.71 3.87
CA PRO A 38 14.49 20.37 4.17
C PRO A 38 14.82 19.92 5.60
N GLY A 39 16.07 20.09 6.04
CA GLY A 39 16.51 19.81 7.41
C GLY A 39 15.91 20.68 8.51
N ASP A 40 15.24 21.80 8.19
CA ASP A 40 14.50 22.62 9.16
C ASP A 40 13.09 22.03 9.45
N ARG A 41 12.67 20.98 8.73
CA ARG A 41 11.39 20.27 8.93
C ARG A 41 11.54 18.96 9.72
N LEU A 42 12.72 18.37 9.70
CA LEU A 42 13.00 17.09 10.35
C LEU A 42 13.25 17.30 11.85
N THR A 43 12.36 16.76 12.69
CA THR A 43 12.49 16.82 14.16
C THR A 43 12.21 15.44 14.77
N VAL A 44 12.64 15.22 16.02
CA VAL A 44 12.41 13.94 16.70
C VAL A 44 10.92 13.75 17.04
N GLU A 45 10.19 14.84 17.24
CA GLU A 45 8.75 14.86 17.48
C GLU A 45 7.97 14.45 16.23
N VAL A 46 8.38 14.93 15.05
CA VAL A 46 7.81 14.49 13.76
C VAL A 46 8.09 13.01 13.54
N LEU A 47 9.36 12.57 13.67
CA LEU A 47 9.74 11.16 13.54
C LEU A 47 9.02 10.25 14.54
N HIS A 48 8.80 10.72 15.77
CA HIS A 48 8.00 10.00 16.75
C HIS A 48 6.53 9.91 16.35
N ALA A 49 5.94 11.00 15.82
CA ALA A 49 4.53 11.07 15.42
C ALA A 49 4.19 10.32 14.13
N LEU A 50 5.15 10.09 13.24
CA LEU A 50 4.99 9.22 12.05
C LEU A 50 4.43 7.85 12.46
N THR A 51 3.31 7.42 11.88
CA THR A 51 2.63 6.16 12.22
C THR A 51 2.07 5.52 10.94
N PRO A 52 2.04 4.17 10.82
CA PRO A 52 1.42 3.49 9.69
C PRO A 52 -0.11 3.38 9.82
N TYR A 53 -0.69 3.91 10.91
CA TYR A 53 -2.10 3.75 11.24
C TYR A 53 -2.94 5.00 10.94
N ASN A 54 -3.96 4.84 10.11
CA ASN A 54 -4.94 5.86 9.76
C ASN A 54 -6.35 5.31 10.00
N ASP A 55 -7.10 5.91 10.93
CA ASP A 55 -8.39 5.38 11.44
C ASP A 55 -8.40 3.84 11.66
N ASP A 56 -7.38 3.38 12.40
CA ASP A 56 -7.06 1.97 12.71
C ASP A 56 -6.62 1.06 11.53
N VAL A 57 -6.63 1.54 10.28
CA VAL A 57 -6.10 0.83 9.10
C VAL A 57 -4.57 0.93 9.05
N ASP A 58 -3.89 -0.18 8.77
CA ASP A 58 -2.43 -0.26 8.60
C ASP A 58 -2.07 -0.01 7.13
N GLU A 59 -1.85 1.24 6.73
CA GLU A 59 -1.67 1.66 5.33
C GLU A 59 -0.47 0.97 4.65
N VAL A 60 0.57 0.66 5.43
CA VAL A 60 1.75 -0.07 4.95
C VAL A 60 1.44 -1.53 4.66
N SER A 61 0.54 -2.15 5.44
CA SER A 61 0.06 -3.51 5.18
C SER A 61 -0.70 -3.57 3.86
N GLU A 62 -1.58 -2.60 3.59
CA GLU A 62 -2.30 -2.55 2.31
C GLU A 62 -1.37 -2.24 1.13
N ALA A 63 -0.40 -1.33 1.28
CA ALA A 63 0.61 -1.09 0.24
C ALA A 63 1.51 -2.32 -0.04
N ALA A 64 1.83 -3.10 0.99
CA ALA A 64 2.57 -4.36 0.86
C ALA A 64 1.73 -5.47 0.20
N ARG A 65 0.43 -5.55 0.52
CA ARG A 65 -0.53 -6.47 -0.12
C ARG A 65 -0.76 -6.11 -1.60
N ALA A 66 -0.83 -4.82 -1.93
CA ALA A 66 -0.94 -4.35 -3.31
C ALA A 66 0.32 -4.69 -4.13
N LEU A 67 1.52 -4.46 -3.60
CA LEU A 67 2.78 -4.88 -4.23
C LEU A 67 2.80 -6.40 -4.46
N LEU A 68 2.38 -7.21 -3.48
CA LEU A 68 2.32 -8.67 -3.63
C LEU A 68 1.31 -9.12 -4.70
N LEU A 69 0.16 -8.47 -4.81
CA LEU A 69 -0.83 -8.76 -5.84
C LEU A 69 -0.32 -8.38 -7.25
N ASN A 70 0.35 -7.24 -7.40
CA ASN A 70 1.01 -6.87 -8.66
C ASN A 70 2.07 -7.93 -9.04
N THR A 71 2.94 -8.36 -8.12
CA THR A 71 3.90 -9.44 -8.39
C THR A 71 3.21 -10.75 -8.78
N VAL A 72 2.14 -11.15 -8.08
CA VAL A 72 1.34 -12.35 -8.41
C VAL A 72 0.78 -12.30 -9.82
N LYS A 73 0.27 -11.14 -10.26
CA LYS A 73 -0.25 -10.95 -11.62
C LYS A 73 0.84 -11.02 -12.70
N LEU A 74 2.09 -10.74 -12.35
CA LEU A 74 3.23 -10.71 -13.27
C LEU A 74 3.94 -12.06 -13.45
N GLU A 75 3.60 -13.08 -12.64
CA GLU A 75 4.10 -14.45 -12.79
C GLU A 75 3.77 -15.00 -14.19
N PRO A 76 4.74 -15.49 -15.00
CA PRO A 76 4.53 -15.67 -16.45
C PRO A 76 3.35 -16.54 -16.85
N HIS A 77 3.17 -17.70 -16.19
CA HIS A 77 2.09 -18.68 -16.43
C HIS A 77 0.70 -18.17 -16.06
N VAL A 78 0.62 -17.07 -15.31
CA VAL A 78 -0.63 -16.38 -14.93
C VAL A 78 -0.80 -15.09 -15.72
N ARG A 79 0.28 -14.33 -15.94
CA ARG A 79 0.26 -13.05 -16.64
C ARG A 79 -0.24 -13.18 -18.08
N GLU A 80 0.32 -14.12 -18.85
CA GLU A 80 0.05 -14.23 -20.28
C GLU A 80 -1.44 -14.57 -20.58
N ILE A 81 -2.11 -15.24 -19.64
CA ILE A 81 -3.50 -15.73 -19.78
C ILE A 81 -4.51 -14.78 -19.12
N PHE A 82 -4.20 -14.26 -17.93
CA PHE A 82 -5.16 -13.54 -17.09
C PHE A 82 -4.87 -12.04 -16.95
N PHE A 83 -3.60 -11.61 -17.02
CA PHE A 83 -3.20 -10.22 -16.74
C PHE A 83 -2.20 -9.65 -17.77
N PRO A 84 -2.45 -9.75 -19.10
CA PRO A 84 -1.47 -9.38 -20.12
C PRO A 84 -1.07 -7.90 -20.05
N GLU A 85 -2.04 -7.04 -19.76
CA GLU A 85 -1.89 -5.57 -19.67
C GLU A 85 -1.33 -5.07 -18.31
N GLU A 86 -1.02 -5.95 -17.34
CA GLU A 86 -0.52 -5.52 -16.03
C GLU A 86 0.92 -4.98 -16.12
N GLU A 87 1.12 -3.73 -15.72
CA GLU A 87 2.44 -3.11 -15.62
C GLU A 87 3.16 -3.49 -14.31
N LYS A 88 4.50 -3.39 -14.30
CA LYS A 88 5.33 -3.78 -13.14
C LYS A 88 5.61 -2.57 -12.24
N ASP A 89 5.24 -2.67 -10.96
CA ASP A 89 5.69 -1.71 -9.93
C ASP A 89 7.23 -1.75 -9.86
N GLU A 90 7.87 -0.58 -9.97
CA GLU A 90 9.34 -0.41 -10.02
C GLU A 90 10.04 -1.10 -8.83
N VAL A 91 9.36 -1.18 -7.69
CA VAL A 91 9.88 -1.72 -6.42
C VAL A 91 9.89 -3.27 -6.38
N VAL A 92 9.26 -3.95 -7.35
CA VAL A 92 9.23 -5.44 -7.41
C VAL A 92 10.64 -6.05 -7.54
N ASP A 93 11.58 -5.37 -8.20
CA ASP A 93 12.97 -5.83 -8.36
C ASP A 93 13.83 -5.64 -7.10
N GLU A 94 13.37 -4.89 -6.09
CA GLU A 94 14.07 -4.73 -4.81
C GLU A 94 13.76 -5.88 -3.83
N VAL A 95 12.77 -6.73 -4.13
CA VAL A 95 12.33 -7.84 -3.27
C VAL A 95 13.09 -9.13 -3.58
N ASP A 96 13.68 -9.75 -2.56
CA ASP A 96 14.25 -11.09 -2.67
C ASP A 96 13.16 -12.18 -2.54
N TRP A 97 12.58 -12.56 -3.68
CA TRP A 97 11.57 -13.62 -3.78
C TRP A 97 12.11 -15.04 -3.50
N ARG A 98 13.43 -15.25 -3.35
CA ARG A 98 14.03 -16.58 -3.30
C ARG A 98 13.58 -17.38 -2.07
N GLY A 99 12.87 -18.49 -2.34
CA GLY A 99 12.38 -19.41 -1.31
C GLY A 99 10.97 -19.09 -0.81
N PHE A 100 10.28 -18.10 -1.39
CA PHE A 100 8.82 -18.03 -1.33
C PHE A 100 8.22 -18.69 -2.60
N PRO A 101 7.21 -19.56 -2.48
CA PRO A 101 6.59 -20.23 -3.63
C PRO A 101 5.55 -19.30 -4.27
N LEU A 102 6.03 -18.26 -4.96
CA LEU A 102 5.21 -17.24 -5.61
C LEU A 102 4.36 -17.83 -6.74
N ASP A 103 4.97 -18.74 -7.51
CA ASP A 103 4.34 -19.60 -8.51
C ASP A 103 3.09 -20.33 -7.97
N ARG A 104 3.25 -21.00 -6.82
CA ARG A 104 2.19 -21.76 -6.14
C ARG A 104 1.11 -20.83 -5.59
N LEU A 105 1.48 -19.64 -5.10
CA LEU A 105 0.53 -18.63 -4.65
C LEU A 105 -0.30 -18.08 -5.82
N ALA A 106 0.32 -17.70 -6.93
CA ALA A 106 -0.35 -17.14 -8.09
C ALA A 106 -1.34 -18.16 -8.69
N THR A 107 -0.90 -19.40 -8.89
CA THR A 107 -1.78 -20.49 -9.36
C THR A 107 -2.93 -20.74 -8.39
N ALA A 108 -2.70 -20.73 -7.07
CA ALA A 108 -3.75 -20.94 -6.07
C ALA A 108 -4.76 -19.77 -5.99
N LEU A 109 -4.32 -18.51 -6.13
CA LEU A 109 -5.21 -17.35 -6.13
C LEU A 109 -6.12 -17.31 -7.36
N VAL A 110 -5.57 -17.58 -8.56
CA VAL A 110 -6.38 -17.71 -9.77
C VAL A 110 -7.34 -18.90 -9.65
N SER A 111 -6.88 -20.04 -9.12
CA SER A 111 -7.75 -21.19 -8.81
C SER A 111 -8.89 -20.83 -7.85
N GLN A 112 -8.66 -19.92 -6.89
CA GLN A 112 -9.68 -19.48 -5.94
C GLN A 112 -10.77 -18.62 -6.59
N CYS A 113 -10.39 -17.78 -7.54
CA CYS A 113 -11.34 -17.02 -8.37
C CYS A 113 -12.20 -17.99 -9.19
N ILE A 114 -11.55 -18.87 -9.97
CA ILE A 114 -12.20 -19.87 -10.82
C ILE A 114 -13.14 -20.77 -10.01
N ALA A 115 -12.73 -21.25 -8.83
CA ALA A 115 -13.56 -22.12 -7.99
C ALA A 115 -14.79 -21.41 -7.38
N THR A 116 -14.73 -20.09 -7.21
CA THR A 116 -15.79 -19.30 -6.56
C THR A 116 -16.80 -18.77 -7.58
N GLU A 117 -16.33 -18.43 -8.79
CA GLU A 117 -17.17 -17.92 -9.87
C GLU A 117 -17.97 -19.01 -10.57
N LYS A 118 -19.31 -18.93 -10.46
CA LYS A 118 -20.21 -19.87 -11.14
C LYS A 118 -20.41 -19.50 -12.60
N ASP A 119 -19.36 -19.71 -13.38
CA ASP A 119 -19.31 -19.52 -14.83
C ASP A 119 -20.26 -20.47 -15.59
N GLU A 120 -20.68 -20.07 -16.79
CA GLU A 120 -21.61 -20.85 -17.62
C GLU A 120 -20.94 -22.10 -18.25
N TYR A 121 -19.61 -22.12 -18.36
CA TYR A 121 -18.82 -23.20 -18.96
C TYR A 121 -18.31 -24.22 -17.93
N LYS A 122 -18.64 -24.05 -16.65
CA LYS A 122 -18.31 -24.94 -15.52
C LYS A 122 -16.81 -25.10 -15.22
N PHE A 123 -15.97 -24.12 -15.54
CA PHE A 123 -14.58 -24.07 -15.09
C PHE A 123 -14.45 -24.21 -13.55
N HIS A 124 -15.38 -23.64 -12.77
CA HIS A 124 -15.42 -23.83 -11.32
C HIS A 124 -15.47 -25.29 -10.86
N GLN A 125 -15.98 -26.20 -11.70
CA GLN A 125 -16.08 -27.62 -11.35
C GLN A 125 -14.77 -28.39 -11.57
N MET A 126 -13.82 -27.80 -12.30
CA MET A 126 -12.49 -28.35 -12.54
C MET A 126 -11.53 -28.14 -11.36
N ILE A 127 -11.84 -27.24 -10.43
CA ILE A 127 -11.05 -27.04 -9.22
C ILE A 127 -11.63 -27.89 -8.07
N ASP A 128 -10.75 -28.57 -7.33
CA ASP A 128 -11.07 -29.17 -6.05
C ASP A 128 -10.86 -28.12 -4.95
N SER A 129 -11.96 -27.55 -4.45
CA SER A 129 -11.94 -26.52 -3.40
C SER A 129 -11.31 -27.02 -2.09
N GLN A 130 -11.41 -28.32 -1.76
CA GLN A 130 -10.84 -28.85 -0.51
C GLN A 130 -9.32 -28.99 -0.62
N ALA A 131 -8.82 -29.45 -1.77
CA ALA A 131 -7.39 -29.43 -2.06
C ALA A 131 -6.84 -28.00 -2.08
N LEU A 132 -7.57 -27.06 -2.70
CA LEU A 132 -7.19 -25.65 -2.76
C LEU A 132 -7.14 -24.98 -1.39
N ASP A 133 -8.15 -25.20 -0.54
CA ASP A 133 -8.15 -24.71 0.84
C ASP A 133 -6.94 -25.21 1.62
N ILE A 134 -6.49 -26.45 1.41
CA ILE A 134 -5.27 -26.98 2.03
C ILE A 134 -4.04 -26.24 1.50
N VAL A 135 -3.89 -26.06 0.18
CA VAL A 135 -2.76 -25.34 -0.43
C VAL A 135 -2.67 -23.89 0.07
N LEU A 136 -3.79 -23.17 0.10
CA LEU A 136 -3.84 -21.79 0.60
C LEU A 136 -3.52 -21.71 2.10
N ASN A 137 -4.05 -22.63 2.92
CA ASN A 137 -3.72 -22.67 4.34
C ASN A 137 -2.24 -23.02 4.61
N GLU A 138 -1.62 -23.91 3.81
CA GLU A 138 -0.18 -24.15 3.90
C GLU A 138 0.63 -22.88 3.63
N ILE A 139 0.27 -22.11 2.60
CA ILE A 139 0.98 -20.88 2.23
C ILE A 139 0.80 -19.80 3.30
N TYR A 140 -0.44 -19.43 3.64
CA TYR A 140 -0.72 -18.33 4.57
C TYR A 140 -0.24 -18.57 6.01
N ASN A 141 -0.18 -19.84 6.46
CA ASN A 141 0.35 -20.18 7.79
C ASN A 141 1.87 -20.46 7.78
N SER A 142 2.53 -20.42 6.62
CA SER A 142 3.97 -20.70 6.52
C SER A 142 4.85 -19.65 7.19
N LEU A 143 6.04 -20.07 7.62
CA LEU A 143 7.08 -19.14 8.06
C LEU A 143 7.56 -18.20 6.93
N GLN A 144 7.48 -18.65 5.67
CA GLN A 144 7.90 -17.87 4.51
C GLN A 144 6.92 -16.72 4.23
N TRP A 145 5.61 -16.93 4.42
CA TRP A 145 4.60 -15.86 4.36
C TRP A 145 4.89 -14.73 5.36
N LYS A 146 5.19 -15.09 6.62
CA LYS A 146 5.53 -14.09 7.66
C LYS A 146 6.81 -13.30 7.33
N LYS A 147 7.84 -13.98 6.81
CA LYS A 147 9.09 -13.32 6.37
C LYS A 147 8.84 -12.39 5.19
N LEU A 148 8.20 -12.87 4.14
CA LEU A 148 7.85 -12.07 2.96
C LEU A 148 7.04 -10.84 3.37
N GLY A 149 6.05 -11.02 4.25
CA GLY A 149 5.26 -9.92 4.76
C GLY A 149 6.08 -8.88 5.51
N PHE A 150 7.03 -9.28 6.36
CA PHE A 150 7.93 -8.32 6.99
C PHE A 150 8.84 -7.61 5.97
N CYS A 151 9.36 -8.32 4.96
CA CYS A 151 10.18 -7.73 3.90
C CYS A 151 9.39 -6.68 3.08
N LEU A 152 8.20 -7.02 2.59
CA LEU A 152 7.36 -6.10 1.81
C LEU A 152 6.89 -4.89 2.64
N TYR A 153 6.55 -5.13 3.91
CA TYR A 153 6.18 -4.07 4.86
C TYR A 153 7.36 -3.13 5.10
N ALA A 154 8.53 -3.66 5.44
CA ALA A 154 9.76 -2.89 5.62
C ALA A 154 10.19 -2.11 4.36
N LEU A 155 9.86 -2.61 3.17
CA LEU A 155 10.17 -1.99 1.88
C LEU A 155 9.25 -0.82 1.52
N LYS A 156 7.93 -0.92 1.77
CA LYS A 156 6.98 0.18 1.51
C LYS A 156 6.87 1.18 2.69
N TYR A 157 7.25 0.80 3.91
CA TYR A 157 7.18 1.69 5.10
C TYR A 157 7.86 3.06 4.92
N PRO A 158 9.06 3.17 4.31
CA PRO A 158 9.78 4.45 4.20
C PRO A 158 9.00 5.54 3.47
N ASP A 159 8.21 5.16 2.46
CA ASP A 159 7.48 6.08 1.57
C ASP A 159 6.02 6.30 2.01
N VAL A 160 5.37 5.23 2.49
CA VAL A 160 3.96 5.27 2.90
C VAL A 160 3.80 6.04 4.22
N VAL A 161 4.70 5.82 5.19
CA VAL A 161 4.58 6.43 6.52
C VAL A 161 5.06 7.89 6.49
N ARG A 162 4.10 8.82 6.46
CA ARG A 162 4.35 10.26 6.28
C ARG A 162 3.45 11.17 7.13
N ASP A 163 3.89 12.42 7.32
CA ASP A 163 3.06 13.52 7.83
C ASP A 163 2.50 14.32 6.64
N ASP A 164 1.18 14.23 6.41
CA ASP A 164 0.47 14.90 5.32
C ASP A 164 0.52 16.45 5.36
N LYS A 165 0.83 17.05 6.51
CA LYS A 165 0.87 18.52 6.68
C LYS A 165 2.24 19.09 6.34
N LEU A 166 3.29 18.32 6.62
CA LEU A 166 4.69 18.68 6.35
C LEU A 166 5.21 18.13 5.02
N GLY A 167 4.59 17.06 4.51
CA GLY A 167 5.05 16.32 3.33
C GLY A 167 6.37 15.61 3.58
N VAL A 168 6.55 15.04 4.77
CA VAL A 168 7.77 14.36 5.24
C VAL A 168 7.44 12.90 5.52
N CYS A 169 8.24 11.98 4.98
CA CYS A 169 8.11 10.54 5.13
C CYS A 169 9.23 9.96 6.04
N LEU A 170 9.23 8.66 6.33
CA LEU A 170 10.34 8.05 7.06
C LEU A 170 11.64 8.03 6.22
N ARG A 171 11.56 7.91 4.88
CA ARG A 171 12.74 7.90 3.99
C ARG A 171 13.60 9.16 4.18
N ASP A 172 13.00 10.33 4.38
CA ASP A 172 13.70 11.60 4.67
C ASP A 172 14.63 11.54 5.90
N PHE A 173 14.39 10.61 6.84
CA PHE A 173 15.22 10.39 8.02
C PHE A 173 16.29 9.30 7.81
N MET A 174 16.17 8.47 6.76
CA MET A 174 17.06 7.33 6.52
C MET A 174 18.33 7.72 5.75
N GLU A 175 18.20 8.53 4.69
CA GLU A 175 19.21 8.68 3.61
C GLU A 175 20.66 8.90 4.08
N ASP A 176 20.95 9.98 4.81
CA ASP A 176 22.33 10.32 5.22
C ASP A 176 22.68 9.85 6.66
N ASN A 177 21.69 9.70 7.55
CA ASN A 177 21.94 9.70 9.01
C ASN A 177 20.92 8.89 9.84
N GLY A 178 20.38 7.79 9.31
CA GLY A 178 19.38 6.94 10.01
C GLY A 178 19.73 6.62 11.47
N HIS A 179 20.95 6.14 11.74
CA HIS A 179 21.43 5.83 13.09
C HIS A 179 21.37 7.03 14.07
N VAL A 180 21.74 8.24 13.63
CA VAL A 180 21.65 9.46 14.47
C VAL A 180 20.20 9.78 14.81
N TRP A 181 19.25 9.49 13.90
CA TRP A 181 17.82 9.64 14.17
C TRP A 181 17.27 8.54 15.08
N ALA A 182 17.79 7.30 14.99
CA ALA A 182 17.49 6.23 15.94
C ALA A 182 17.97 6.58 17.37
N GLU A 183 19.20 7.08 17.53
CA GLU A 183 19.74 7.52 18.83
C GLU A 183 18.93 8.69 19.43
N LYS A 184 18.54 9.68 18.61
CA LYS A 184 17.65 10.78 19.04
C LYS A 184 16.29 10.24 19.49
N LEU A 185 15.70 9.33 18.72
CA LEU A 185 14.38 8.75 19.01
C LEU A 185 14.41 7.90 20.29
N LEU A 186 15.47 7.09 20.49
CA LEU A 186 15.73 6.38 21.75
C LEU A 186 15.84 7.37 22.93
N SER A 187 16.64 8.42 22.77
CA SER A 187 16.83 9.44 23.81
C SER A 187 15.51 10.13 24.19
N TYR A 188 14.66 10.40 23.21
CA TYR A 188 13.35 11.02 23.38
C TYR A 188 12.35 10.11 24.12
N ILE A 189 12.24 8.82 23.75
CA ILE A 189 11.37 7.88 24.47
C ILE A 189 11.87 7.57 25.90
N MET A 190 13.18 7.76 26.15
CA MET A 190 13.77 7.64 27.48
C MET A 190 13.53 8.87 28.38
N GLU A 191 12.94 9.96 27.88
CA GLU A 191 12.57 11.09 28.74
C GLU A 191 11.46 10.71 29.75
N PRO A 192 11.58 11.06 31.04
CA PRO A 192 10.50 10.85 32.02
C PRO A 192 9.16 11.50 31.64
N ARG A 193 9.20 12.55 30.80
CA ARG A 193 8.01 13.21 30.24
C ARG A 193 7.23 12.30 29.29
N TRP A 194 7.93 11.50 28.48
CA TRP A 194 7.34 10.56 27.54
C TRP A 194 6.58 9.45 28.28
N THR A 195 7.22 8.82 29.27
CA THR A 195 6.59 7.82 30.16
C THR A 195 5.37 8.41 30.89
N SER A 196 5.49 9.65 31.38
CA SER A 196 4.39 10.35 32.07
C SER A 196 3.19 10.61 31.14
N LEU A 197 3.43 10.91 29.85
CA LEU A 197 2.39 11.14 28.86
C LEU A 197 1.62 9.85 28.52
N TRP A 198 2.31 8.72 28.35
CA TRP A 198 1.67 7.43 28.11
C TRP A 198 0.89 6.93 29.33
N MET A 199 1.48 6.98 30.52
CA MET A 199 0.79 6.67 31.78
C MET A 199 -0.49 7.52 31.94
N HIS A 200 -0.44 8.80 31.60
CA HIS A 200 -1.59 9.71 31.66
C HIS A 200 -2.69 9.37 30.63
N LYS A 201 -2.33 9.01 29.38
CA LYS A 201 -3.30 8.52 28.38
C LYS A 201 -4.04 7.27 28.90
N ILE A 202 -3.29 6.28 29.38
CA ILE A 202 -3.82 4.97 29.80
C ILE A 202 -4.70 5.11 31.04
N VAL A 203 -4.24 5.83 32.08
CA VAL A 203 -5.02 6.08 33.31
C VAL A 203 -6.32 6.88 33.04
N ARG A 204 -6.38 7.64 31.94
CA ARG A 204 -7.60 8.35 31.50
C ARG A 204 -8.47 7.55 30.52
N GLY A 205 -8.13 6.31 30.18
CA GLY A 205 -8.86 5.52 29.19
C GLY A 205 -8.76 6.08 27.76
N GLN A 206 -7.73 6.86 27.45
CA GLN A 206 -7.46 7.42 26.11
C GLN A 206 -6.55 6.53 25.25
N SER A 207 -6.13 5.39 25.80
CA SER A 207 -5.33 4.35 25.17
C SER A 207 -5.54 3.07 25.97
N THR A 208 -5.78 1.95 25.32
CA THR A 208 -5.72 0.62 25.92
C THR A 208 -4.27 0.09 25.91
N ASP A 209 -4.05 -1.02 26.61
CA ASP A 209 -2.79 -1.77 26.56
C ASP A 209 -2.50 -2.35 25.16
N GLN A 210 -3.54 -2.59 24.35
CA GLN A 210 -3.43 -3.04 22.97
C GLN A 210 -2.98 -1.90 22.05
N ASP A 211 -3.58 -0.71 22.17
CA ASP A 211 -3.18 0.48 21.41
C ASP A 211 -1.72 0.84 21.72
N TYR A 212 -1.34 0.79 23.00
CA TYR A 212 0.03 1.01 23.43
C TYR A 212 0.99 -0.04 22.82
N ASN A 213 0.65 -1.33 22.85
CA ASN A 213 1.48 -2.37 22.21
C ASN A 213 1.58 -2.20 20.68
N ARG A 214 0.49 -1.78 20.02
CA ARG A 214 0.47 -1.47 18.58
C ARG A 214 1.42 -0.32 18.23
N GLU A 215 1.33 0.77 18.98
CA GLU A 215 2.18 1.95 18.82
C GLU A 215 3.66 1.65 19.13
N MET A 216 3.93 0.83 20.16
CA MET A 216 5.30 0.41 20.48
C MET A 216 5.90 -0.49 19.39
N ASN A 217 5.10 -1.32 18.72
CA ASN A 217 5.59 -2.13 17.60
C ASN A 217 5.81 -1.29 16.32
N ALA A 218 5.00 -0.28 16.05
CA ALA A 218 5.30 0.70 14.99
C ALA A 218 6.61 1.47 15.30
N LEU A 219 6.82 1.86 16.56
CA LEU A 219 8.08 2.45 17.03
C LEU A 219 9.28 1.49 16.83
N PHE A 220 9.14 0.19 17.12
CA PHE A 220 10.20 -0.78 16.87
C PHE A 220 10.48 -0.98 15.37
N VAL A 221 9.48 -0.91 14.49
CA VAL A 221 9.70 -0.94 13.03
C VAL A 221 10.50 0.30 12.59
N LYS A 222 10.11 1.51 13.03
CA LYS A 222 10.88 2.74 12.75
C LYS A 222 12.33 2.64 13.23
N LEU A 223 12.55 2.15 14.45
CA LEU A 223 13.89 1.94 14.98
C LEU A 223 14.66 0.89 14.16
N HIS A 224 14.02 -0.22 13.77
CA HIS A 224 14.66 -1.26 12.95
C HIS A 224 15.10 -0.74 11.57
N LEU A 225 14.31 0.13 10.93
CA LEU A 225 14.62 0.72 9.63
C LEU A 225 15.71 1.80 9.72
N LEU A 226 15.85 2.48 10.85
CA LEU A 226 16.86 3.53 11.08
C LEU A 226 18.20 2.98 11.60
N ASP A 227 18.16 2.08 12.58
CA ASP A 227 19.28 1.26 13.06
C ASP A 227 18.78 0.02 13.85
N PRO A 228 18.89 -1.20 13.31
CA PRO A 228 18.53 -2.44 14.00
C PRO A 228 19.16 -2.63 15.39
N GLN A 229 20.33 -2.04 15.68
CA GLN A 229 21.00 -2.17 16.98
C GLN A 229 20.23 -1.47 18.11
N VAL A 230 19.45 -0.43 17.79
CA VAL A 230 18.72 0.39 18.78
C VAL A 230 17.43 -0.28 19.29
N VAL A 231 16.90 -1.25 18.54
CA VAL A 231 15.64 -1.96 18.86
C VAL A 231 15.70 -2.68 20.21
N ILE A 232 16.77 -3.44 20.48
CA ILE A 232 16.88 -4.24 21.71
C ILE A 232 17.08 -3.35 22.96
N PRO A 233 17.93 -2.31 22.96
CA PRO A 233 17.96 -1.29 24.00
C PRO A 233 16.60 -0.63 24.25
N ALA A 234 15.87 -0.22 23.21
CA ALA A 234 14.54 0.38 23.34
C ALA A 234 13.54 -0.57 23.99
N TYR A 235 13.49 -1.83 23.53
CA TYR A 235 12.64 -2.87 24.10
C TYR A 235 12.97 -3.14 25.57
N GLN A 236 14.25 -3.27 25.92
CA GLN A 236 14.68 -3.46 27.30
C GLN A 236 14.36 -2.26 28.20
N PHE A 237 14.48 -1.02 27.69
CA PHE A 237 14.07 0.16 28.44
C PHE A 237 12.57 0.15 28.76
N LEU A 238 11.73 -0.12 27.74
CA LEU A 238 10.27 -0.13 27.87
C LEU A 238 9.79 -1.27 28.79
N LEU A 239 10.34 -2.48 28.66
CA LEU A 239 10.01 -3.63 29.50
C LEU A 239 10.34 -3.40 31.00
N ASN A 240 11.28 -2.50 31.32
CA ASN A 240 11.58 -2.10 32.70
C ASN A 240 10.67 -0.97 33.24
N GLN A 241 9.82 -0.34 32.42
CA GLN A 241 8.91 0.73 32.86
C GLN A 241 7.70 0.17 33.60
N ARG A 242 7.84 -0.09 34.91
CA ARG A 242 6.74 -0.55 35.80
C ARG A 242 5.49 0.34 35.86
N ALA A 243 5.52 1.54 35.27
CA ALA A 243 4.40 2.47 35.17
C ALA A 243 3.61 2.35 33.84
N LEU A 244 4.04 1.49 32.93
CA LEU A 244 3.42 1.22 31.63
C LEU A 244 3.07 -0.28 31.52
N PRO A 245 2.17 -0.67 30.59
CA PRO A 245 1.90 -2.08 30.29
C PRO A 245 3.16 -2.81 29.80
N ALA A 246 3.17 -4.13 29.95
CA ALA A 246 4.21 -4.96 29.34
C ALA A 246 4.13 -4.86 27.81
N VAL A 247 5.28 -4.66 27.17
CA VAL A 247 5.41 -4.58 25.72
C VAL A 247 5.78 -5.96 25.17
N THR A 248 5.11 -6.38 24.10
CA THR A 248 5.50 -7.55 23.28
C THR A 248 6.28 -7.06 22.07
N LEU A 249 7.44 -7.66 21.79
CA LEU A 249 8.22 -7.36 20.58
C LEU A 249 7.77 -8.28 19.43
N GLU A 250 7.09 -7.72 18.43
CA GLU A 250 6.41 -8.49 17.39
C GLU A 250 7.12 -8.52 16.02
N LEU A 251 8.27 -7.86 15.87
CA LEU A 251 8.99 -7.67 14.59
C LEU A 251 9.16 -8.94 13.74
N ALA A 252 9.31 -10.11 14.36
CA ALA A 252 9.49 -11.39 13.67
C ALA A 252 8.31 -12.37 13.84
N THR A 253 7.22 -11.96 14.51
CA THR A 253 6.11 -12.84 14.89
C THR A 253 4.74 -12.38 14.35
N ARG A 254 4.54 -11.07 14.22
CA ARG A 254 3.38 -10.43 13.57
C ARG A 254 3.28 -10.88 12.10
N ASN A 255 2.04 -11.04 11.65
CA ASN A 255 1.75 -11.27 10.24
C ASN A 255 1.51 -9.92 9.56
N TYR A 256 2.55 -9.36 8.96
CA TYR A 256 2.55 -8.00 8.40
C TYR A 256 1.73 -7.85 7.11
N LEU A 257 1.27 -8.95 6.49
CA LEU A 257 0.30 -8.95 5.39
C LEU A 257 -1.14 -9.21 5.87
N GLY A 258 -1.36 -9.37 7.19
CA GLY A 258 -2.66 -9.69 7.74
C GLY A 258 -3.16 -11.09 7.35
N GLY A 259 -4.46 -11.20 7.04
CA GLY A 259 -5.08 -12.46 6.61
C GLY A 259 -4.75 -12.85 5.17
N ALA A 260 -5.55 -13.76 4.61
CA ALA A 260 -5.50 -14.11 3.20
C ALA A 260 -5.57 -12.87 2.28
N LEU A 261 -5.06 -13.01 1.05
CA LEU A 261 -5.28 -12.00 0.02
C LEU A 261 -6.73 -12.07 -0.46
N ASP A 262 -7.27 -10.92 -0.85
CA ASP A 262 -8.63 -10.86 -1.39
C ASP A 262 -8.61 -11.22 -2.88
N HIS A 263 -9.05 -12.44 -3.19
CA HIS A 263 -9.14 -12.96 -4.56
C HIS A 263 -10.20 -12.21 -5.40
N ILE A 264 -11.13 -11.49 -4.78
CA ILE A 264 -12.13 -10.69 -5.52
C ILE A 264 -11.44 -9.62 -6.38
N LEU A 265 -10.26 -9.14 -5.96
CA LEU A 265 -9.43 -8.16 -6.69
C LEU A 265 -8.82 -8.71 -8.01
N LEU A 266 -9.03 -9.98 -8.33
CA LEU A 266 -8.59 -10.64 -9.57
C LEU A 266 -9.77 -11.15 -10.42
N SER A 267 -11.01 -11.08 -9.90
CA SER A 267 -12.17 -11.75 -10.47
C SER A 267 -12.57 -11.24 -11.87
N LEU A 268 -12.49 -9.94 -12.12
CA LEU A 268 -12.92 -9.35 -13.38
C LEU A 268 -12.04 -9.80 -14.55
N GLU A 269 -10.73 -9.86 -14.33
CA GLU A 269 -9.75 -10.32 -15.31
C GLU A 269 -9.82 -11.84 -15.52
N VAL A 270 -9.97 -12.63 -14.44
CA VAL A 270 -10.19 -14.08 -14.54
C VAL A 270 -11.47 -14.42 -15.29
N GLN A 271 -12.56 -13.69 -15.03
CA GLN A 271 -13.82 -13.82 -15.75
C GLN A 271 -13.68 -13.47 -17.24
N ALA A 272 -12.89 -12.43 -17.57
CA ALA A 272 -12.62 -12.05 -18.95
C ALA A 272 -11.84 -13.14 -19.71
N ALA A 273 -10.83 -13.76 -19.08
CA ALA A 273 -10.09 -14.87 -19.66
C ALA A 273 -10.97 -16.11 -19.88
N ILE A 274 -11.87 -16.44 -18.95
CA ILE A 274 -12.88 -17.51 -19.11
C ILE A 274 -13.81 -17.23 -20.30
N GLN A 275 -14.17 -15.96 -20.53
CA GLN A 275 -15.06 -15.53 -21.63
C GLN A 275 -14.32 -15.30 -22.97
N HIS A 276 -12.99 -15.45 -23.03
CA HIS A 276 -12.22 -15.21 -24.24
C HIS A 276 -12.52 -16.27 -25.32
N GLU A 277 -12.98 -15.84 -26.50
CA GLU A 277 -13.36 -16.73 -27.59
C GLU A 277 -12.16 -17.18 -28.43
N SER A 278 -12.03 -18.50 -28.58
CA SER A 278 -11.03 -19.17 -29.42
C SER A 278 -11.70 -19.78 -30.65
N ILE A 279 -11.44 -19.20 -31.82
CA ILE A 279 -11.92 -19.68 -33.12
C ILE A 279 -10.81 -20.52 -33.79
N PRO A 280 -11.08 -21.73 -34.28
CA PRO A 280 -10.06 -22.55 -34.94
C PRO A 280 -9.45 -21.85 -36.17
N LEU A 281 -8.11 -21.81 -36.25
CA LEU A 281 -7.31 -21.03 -37.22
C LEU A 281 -7.69 -21.22 -38.71
N ASN A 282 -8.32 -22.33 -39.06
CA ASN A 282 -8.70 -22.66 -40.44
C ASN A 282 -10.09 -22.12 -40.86
N VAL A 283 -10.81 -21.42 -39.97
CA VAL A 283 -12.19 -20.98 -40.23
C VAL A 283 -12.25 -19.51 -40.64
N SER A 284 -12.70 -19.26 -41.87
CA SER A 284 -12.96 -17.89 -42.34
C SER A 284 -14.11 -17.25 -41.56
N ARG A 285 -13.89 -16.02 -41.05
CA ARG A 285 -14.91 -15.18 -40.38
C ARG A 285 -16.18 -14.95 -41.23
N ILE A 286 -16.11 -15.18 -42.55
CA ILE A 286 -17.20 -14.98 -43.51
C ILE A 286 -17.96 -16.31 -43.80
N SER A 287 -17.60 -17.43 -43.15
CA SER A 287 -18.26 -18.72 -43.40
C SER A 287 -19.72 -18.74 -42.95
N LEU A 288 -20.62 -19.15 -43.85
CA LEU A 288 -22.02 -19.43 -43.55
C LEU A 288 -22.25 -20.80 -42.90
N SER A 289 -21.21 -21.63 -42.75
CA SER A 289 -21.30 -22.83 -41.92
C SER A 289 -21.52 -22.45 -40.46
N ASP A 290 -22.14 -23.35 -39.69
CA ASP A 290 -22.00 -23.32 -38.24
C ASP A 290 -20.52 -23.51 -37.86
N ILE A 291 -20.08 -22.89 -36.76
CA ILE A 291 -18.69 -22.88 -36.30
C ILE A 291 -18.65 -23.33 -34.85
N GLU A 292 -17.79 -24.30 -34.53
CA GLU A 292 -17.45 -24.62 -33.14
C GLU A 292 -16.49 -23.55 -32.60
N VAL A 293 -16.93 -22.84 -31.56
CA VAL A 293 -16.16 -21.84 -30.82
C VAL A 293 -15.93 -22.40 -29.41
N PHE A 294 -14.69 -22.28 -28.93
CA PHE A 294 -14.30 -22.70 -27.59
C PHE A 294 -13.99 -21.46 -26.75
N TYR A 295 -14.35 -21.47 -25.48
CA TYR A 295 -14.13 -20.34 -24.57
C TYR A 295 -13.09 -20.70 -23.50
N GLY A 296 -12.20 -19.76 -23.15
CA GLY A 296 -11.18 -19.97 -22.12
C GLY A 296 -10.27 -21.19 -22.38
N VAL A 297 -9.82 -21.40 -23.61
CA VAL A 297 -8.99 -22.57 -23.97
C VAL A 297 -7.68 -22.59 -23.18
N GLU A 298 -7.04 -21.43 -23.06
CA GLU A 298 -5.83 -21.24 -22.24
C GLU A 298 -6.11 -21.47 -20.74
N VAL A 299 -7.35 -21.24 -20.28
CA VAL A 299 -7.78 -21.54 -18.90
C VAL A 299 -7.94 -23.06 -18.67
N ASP A 300 -8.45 -23.82 -19.66
CA ASP A 300 -8.50 -25.29 -19.60
C ASP A 300 -7.09 -25.90 -19.61
N GLU A 301 -6.16 -25.33 -20.40
CA GLU A 301 -4.75 -25.73 -20.39
C GLU A 301 -4.08 -25.42 -19.04
N PHE A 302 -4.17 -24.19 -18.55
CA PHE A 302 -3.66 -23.74 -17.25
C PHE A 302 -4.16 -24.61 -16.07
N ILE A 303 -5.43 -25.03 -16.07
CA ILE A 303 -5.94 -25.90 -15.01
C ILE A 303 -5.35 -27.32 -15.10
N VAL A 304 -5.12 -27.83 -16.32
CA VAL A 304 -4.62 -29.19 -16.53
C VAL A 304 -3.09 -29.29 -16.49
N THR A 305 -2.37 -28.17 -16.58
CA THR A 305 -0.94 -28.06 -16.24
C THR A 305 -0.75 -27.58 -14.79
N GLU A 306 -1.03 -26.32 -14.48
CA GLU A 306 -0.58 -25.69 -13.23
C GLU A 306 -1.46 -26.00 -12.03
N CYS A 307 -2.79 -25.90 -12.15
CA CYS A 307 -3.68 -26.32 -11.06
C CYS A 307 -3.51 -27.82 -10.76
N ARG A 308 -3.14 -28.63 -11.77
CA ARG A 308 -2.74 -30.03 -11.59
C ARG A 308 -1.38 -30.18 -10.90
N ASN A 309 -0.37 -29.37 -11.26
CA ASN A 309 0.96 -29.39 -10.63
C ASN A 309 0.88 -29.11 -9.12
N ILE A 310 0.00 -28.19 -8.70
CA ILE A 310 -0.24 -27.88 -7.27
C ILE A 310 -1.27 -28.81 -6.59
N GLY A 311 -1.85 -29.76 -7.32
CA GLY A 311 -2.74 -30.81 -6.79
C GLY A 311 -4.21 -30.43 -6.63
N VAL A 312 -4.69 -29.32 -7.22
CA VAL A 312 -6.06 -28.79 -7.06
C VAL A 312 -6.98 -29.05 -8.26
N TRP A 313 -6.54 -29.79 -9.28
CA TRP A 313 -7.41 -30.19 -10.41
C TRP A 313 -8.30 -31.40 -10.05
N SER A 314 -9.62 -31.23 -10.18
CA SER A 314 -10.65 -32.23 -9.86
C SER A 314 -10.78 -33.38 -10.87
N ASN A 315 -9.92 -33.43 -11.90
CA ASN A 315 -9.97 -34.35 -13.04
C ASN A 315 -11.20 -34.18 -13.96
N LYS A 316 -12.00 -33.13 -13.79
CA LYS A 316 -13.08 -32.75 -14.73
C LYS A 316 -12.57 -31.87 -15.87
N ARG A 317 -13.43 -31.68 -16.87
CA ARG A 317 -13.27 -30.78 -18.03
C ARG A 317 -14.44 -29.80 -18.10
N PRO A 318 -14.27 -28.63 -18.75
CA PRO A 318 -15.33 -27.64 -18.86
C PRO A 318 -16.31 -28.02 -19.98
N GLU A 319 -17.49 -27.41 -19.95
CA GLU A 319 -18.48 -27.40 -21.03
C GLU A 319 -18.29 -26.11 -21.86
N ASN A 320 -17.07 -25.90 -22.36
CA ASN A 320 -16.65 -24.65 -23.00
C ASN A 320 -16.86 -24.57 -24.53
N SER A 321 -17.36 -25.63 -25.17
CA SER A 321 -17.63 -25.65 -26.61
C SER A 321 -19.07 -25.20 -26.92
N ARG A 322 -19.23 -24.30 -27.90
CA ARG A 322 -20.54 -23.88 -28.42
C ARG A 322 -20.55 -23.79 -29.94
N VAL A 323 -21.72 -24.00 -30.52
CA VAL A 323 -21.95 -23.90 -31.97
C VAL A 323 -22.50 -22.51 -32.31
N SER A 324 -21.63 -21.64 -32.82
CA SER A 324 -21.98 -20.29 -33.30
C SER A 324 -22.62 -20.37 -34.69
N LYS A 325 -23.87 -19.95 -34.82
CA LYS A 325 -24.63 -20.06 -36.08
C LYS A 325 -24.46 -18.81 -36.93
N ALA A 326 -24.71 -18.94 -38.23
CA ALA A 326 -24.58 -17.81 -39.16
C ALA A 326 -25.46 -16.60 -38.80
N LYS A 327 -26.58 -16.80 -38.08
CA LYS A 327 -27.44 -15.72 -37.58
C LYS A 327 -26.80 -14.90 -36.45
N ASP A 328 -26.01 -15.53 -35.61
CA ASP A 328 -25.45 -14.92 -34.40
C ASP A 328 -24.24 -14.03 -34.76
N ARG A 329 -23.59 -14.34 -35.90
CA ARG A 329 -22.46 -13.60 -36.49
C ARG A 329 -22.86 -12.56 -37.54
N CYS A 330 -24.14 -12.53 -37.96
CA CYS A 330 -24.64 -11.60 -38.98
C CYS A 330 -25.68 -10.63 -38.42
N SER A 331 -25.31 -9.89 -37.37
CA SER A 331 -26.01 -8.66 -36.99
C SER A 331 -25.82 -7.60 -38.07
N ILE A 332 -26.89 -7.28 -38.80
CA ILE A 332 -26.92 -6.18 -39.77
C ILE A 332 -26.99 -4.86 -38.99
N MET A 333 -26.06 -3.94 -39.26
CA MET A 333 -26.08 -2.55 -38.79
C MET A 333 -27.15 -1.72 -39.52
#